data_AF-A0A815WYL8-F1
#
_entry.id   AF-A0A815WYL8-F1
#
_cell.length_a   1.000
_cell.length_b   1.000
_cell.length_c   1.000
_cell.angle_alpha   90.00
_cell.angle_beta   90.00
_cell.angle_gamma   90.00
#
_symmetry.space_group_name_H-M   'P 1'
#
loop_
_entity.id
_entity.type
_entity.pdbx_description
1 polymer ?
#
loop_
_entity_poly.entity_id
_entity_poly.type
_entity_poly.pdbx_seq_one_letter_code
_entity_poly.pdbx_strand_id
1 'polypeptide(L)' 'MIQDHWPPNSPDLNSLEYCIWDEFVKVINWNEVTSKTTLIQELKKAMKKIRKDVVFESCNSWTNRLYRIAQHDGDYLR' A
#
# COMPACT_ATOMS: atom_id res chain seq x y z
N MET A 1 21.53 0.42 4.01
CA MET A 1 21.26 1.80 4.52
C MET A 1 19.82 2.25 4.27
N ILE A 2 18.82 1.40 4.54
CA ILE A 2 17.38 1.79 4.57
C ILE A 2 16.70 1.20 5.81
N GLN A 3 17.21 0.08 6.33
CA GLN A 3 16.63 -0.66 7.44
C GLN A 3 16.70 0.08 8.80
N ASP A 4 17.67 0.96 9.01
CA ASP A 4 17.90 1.59 10.33
C ASP A 4 16.95 2.75 10.66
N HIS A 5 16.20 3.27 9.67
CA HIS A 5 15.33 4.45 9.87
C HIS A 5 13.84 4.12 9.88
N TRP A 6 13.46 2.89 9.53
CA TRP A 6 12.07 2.48 9.52
C TRP A 6 11.68 1.80 10.83
N PRO A 7 10.66 2.29 11.55
CA PRO A 7 10.21 1.62 12.76
C PRO A 7 9.71 0.20 12.43
N PRO A 8 10.10 -0.82 13.21
CA PRO A 8 9.59 -2.17 13.01
C PRO A 8 8.07 -2.22 13.14
N ASN A 9 7.43 -3.18 12.49
CA ASN A 9 5.98 -3.41 12.55
C ASN A 9 5.12 -2.17 12.19
N SER A 10 5.59 -1.28 11.32
CA SER A 10 4.86 -0.05 10.98
C SER A 10 4.29 -0.06 9.54
N PRO A 11 3.25 -0.88 9.26
CA PRO A 11 2.59 -0.87 7.96
C PRO A 11 1.90 0.47 7.68
N ASP A 12 1.49 1.19 8.73
CA ASP A 12 0.86 2.52 8.62
C ASP A 12 1.76 3.59 8.00
N LEU A 13 3.07 3.37 7.98
CA LEU A 13 4.03 4.25 7.33
C LEU A 13 4.38 3.78 5.93
N ASN A 14 4.07 2.53 5.52
CA ASN A 14 4.49 1.99 4.23
C ASN A 14 3.38 2.15 3.21
N SER A 15 3.57 3.01 2.20
CA SER A 15 2.55 3.30 1.18
C SER A 15 2.09 2.08 0.40
N LEU A 16 2.95 1.06 0.27
CA LEU A 16 2.53 -0.20 -0.33
C LEU A 16 1.48 -0.91 0.53
N GLU A 17 1.70 -0.94 1.84
CA GLU A 17 0.86 -1.65 2.81
C GLU A 17 -0.46 -0.93 3.06
N TYR A 18 -0.43 0.36 3.37
CA TYR A 18 -1.66 1.08 3.75
C TYR A 18 -2.51 1.56 2.56
N CYS A 19 -2.01 1.47 1.32
CA CYS A 19 -2.71 2.00 0.15
C CYS A 19 -2.62 1.09 -1.08
N ILE A 20 -1.42 0.85 -1.61
CA ILE A 20 -1.31 0.23 -2.95
C ILE A 20 -1.88 -1.19 -2.98
N TRP A 21 -1.67 -1.99 -1.93
CA TRP A 21 -2.26 -3.34 -1.86
C TRP A 21 -3.79 -3.33 -1.82
N ASP A 22 -4.40 -2.38 -1.11
CA ASP A 22 -5.86 -2.21 -1.07
C ASP A 22 -6.42 -1.90 -2.47
N GLU A 23 -5.71 -1.06 -3.23
CA GLU A 23 -6.07 -0.73 -4.62
C GLU A 23 -5.94 -1.94 -5.56
N PHE A 24 -4.92 -2.77 -5.37
CA PHE A 24 -4.83 -4.05 -6.09
C PHE A 24 -6.02 -4.95 -5.78
N VAL A 25 -6.37 -5.13 -4.50
CA VAL A 25 -7.45 -6.01 -4.07
C VAL A 25 -8.79 -5.59 -4.69
N LYS A 26 -9.06 -4.29 -4.79
CA LYS A 26 -10.28 -3.74 -5.40
C LYS A 26 -10.38 -3.99 -6.91
N VAL A 27 -9.26 -4.08 -7.61
CA VAL A 27 -9.21 -4.05 -9.08
C VAL A 27 -8.93 -5.42 -9.70
N ILE A 28 -8.31 -6.34 -8.95
CA ILE A 28 -8.08 -7.73 -9.36
C ILE A 28 -9.43 -8.42 -9.57
N ASN A 29 -9.58 -9.11 -10.71
CA ASN A 29 -10.71 -10.01 -10.89
C ASN A 29 -10.41 -11.36 -10.23
N TRP A 30 -10.79 -11.50 -8.96
CA TRP A 30 -10.50 -12.70 -8.17
C TRP A 30 -11.10 -13.99 -8.74
N ASN A 31 -12.18 -13.90 -9.54
CA ASN A 31 -12.79 -15.06 -10.19
C ASN A 31 -11.86 -15.71 -11.23
N GLU A 32 -10.91 -14.96 -11.80
CA GLU A 32 -9.93 -15.47 -12.77
C GLU A 32 -8.70 -16.08 -12.07
N VAL A 33 -8.55 -15.85 -10.76
CA VAL A 33 -7.36 -16.25 -9.99
C VAL A 33 -7.49 -17.69 -9.49
N THR A 34 -7.19 -18.64 -10.37
CA THR A 34 -7.18 -20.08 -10.06
C THR A 34 -5.78 -20.68 -9.85
N SER A 35 -4.72 -19.92 -10.14
CA SER A 35 -3.33 -20.39 -10.06
C SER A 35 -2.36 -19.23 -9.84
N LYS A 36 -1.11 -19.53 -9.50
CA LYS A 36 -0.03 -18.53 -9.45
C LYS A 36 0.11 -17.77 -10.76
N THR A 37 -0.03 -18.45 -11.90
CA THR A 37 0.10 -17.84 -13.23
C THR A 37 -1.01 -16.83 -13.48
N THR A 38 -2.26 -17.19 -13.17
CA THR A 38 -3.40 -16.28 -13.36
C THR A 38 -3.38 -15.13 -12.36
N LEU A 39 -2.90 -15.35 -11.13
CA LEU A 39 -2.63 -14.26 -10.18
C LEU A 39 -1.62 -13.24 -10.73
N ILE A 40 -0.48 -13.69 -11.27
CA ILE A 40 0.52 -12.80 -11.86
C ILE A 40 -0.08 -12.02 -13.04
N GLN A 41 -0.92 -12.65 -13.84
CA GLN A 41 -1.60 -11.99 -14.96
C GLN A 41 -2.58 -10.92 -14.49
N GLU A 42 -3.43 -11.24 -13.50
CA GLU A 42 -4.38 -10.27 -12.95
C GLU A 42 -3.68 -9.11 -12.24
N LEU A 43 -2.58 -9.35 -11.51
CA LEU A 43 -1.75 -8.29 -10.94
C LEU A 43 -1.21 -7.35 -12.02
N LYS A 44 -0.69 -7.89 -13.12
CA LYS A 44 -0.22 -7.08 -14.26
C LYS A 44 -1.34 -6.27 -14.91
N LYS A 45 -2.55 -6.82 -14.98
CA LYS A 45 -3.74 -6.09 -15.49
C LYS A 45 -4.18 -5.00 -14.51
N ALA A 46 -4.23 -5.29 -13.22
CA ALA A 46 -4.60 -4.34 -12.18
C ALA A 46 -3.63 -3.15 -12.14
N MET A 47 -2.32 -3.39 -12.26
CA MET A 47 -1.31 -2.32 -12.33
C MET A 47 -1.56 -1.31 -13.46
N LYS A 48 -2.15 -1.76 -14.59
CA LYS A 48 -2.50 -0.86 -15.71
C LYS A 48 -3.78 -0.06 -15.47
N LYS A 49 -4.61 -0.49 -14.53
CA LYS A 49 -5.92 0.11 -14.20
C LYS A 49 -5.82 1.05 -13.00
N ILE A 50 -4.91 0.79 -12.06
CA ILE A 50 -4.65 1.68 -10.93
C ILE A 50 -4.23 3.05 -11.50
N ARG A 51 -4.93 4.09 -11.06
CA ARG A 51 -4.68 5.45 -11.53
C ARG A 51 -3.31 5.92 -11.01
N LYS A 52 -2.59 6.68 -11.83
CA LYS A 52 -1.26 7.19 -11.44
C LYS A 52 -1.33 8.16 -10.26
N ASP A 53 -2.41 8.93 -10.16
CA ASP A 53 -2.65 9.88 -9.06
C ASP A 53 -2.64 9.20 -7.70
N VAL A 54 -3.23 8.01 -7.57
CA VAL A 54 -3.24 7.18 -6.35
C VAL A 54 -1.83 6.94 -5.80
N VAL A 55 -0.85 6.70 -6.67
CA VAL A 55 0.55 6.52 -6.23
C VAL A 55 1.09 7.81 -5.62
N PHE A 56 0.86 8.95 -6.27
CA PHE A 56 1.31 10.25 -5.76
C PHE A 56 0.56 10.66 -4.49
N GLU A 57 -0.75 10.42 -4.42
CA GLU A 57 -1.60 10.66 -3.25
C GLU A 57 -1.13 9.82 -2.05
N SER A 58 -0.79 8.54 -2.28
CA SER A 58 -0.24 7.68 -1.23
C SER A 58 1.04 8.27 -0.65
N CYS A 59 2.01 8.63 -1.50
CA CYS A 59 3.25 9.26 -1.06
C CYS A 59 3.02 10.60 -0.34
N ASN A 60 2.12 11.44 -0.86
CA ASN A 60 1.79 12.72 -0.24
C ASN A 60 1.11 12.57 1.13
N SER A 61 0.37 11.46 1.35
CA SER A 61 -0.26 11.17 2.63
C SER A 61 0.72 10.77 3.73
N TRP A 62 1.95 10.37 3.37
CA TRP A 62 2.95 9.85 4.29
C TRP A 62 3.30 10.82 5.42
N THR A 63 3.56 12.09 5.09
CA THR A 63 3.95 13.09 6.11
C THR A 63 2.83 13.33 7.12
N ASN A 64 1.57 13.32 6.66
CA ASN A 64 0.41 13.45 7.55
C ASN A 64 0.27 12.21 8.45
N ARG A 65 0.45 11.00 7.89
CA ARG A 65 0.45 9.75 8.69
C ARG A 65 1.54 9.76 9.76
N LEU A 66 2.76 10.16 9.41
CA LEU A 66 3.86 10.30 10.37
C LEU A 66 3.53 11.30 11.47
N TYR A 67 2.98 12.46 11.10
CA TYR A 67 2.54 13.46 12.08
C TYR A 67 1.49 12.90 13.05
N ARG A 68 0.48 12.17 12.54
CA ARG A 68 -0.54 11.54 13.37
C ARG A 68 0.04 10.50 14.33
N ILE A 69 0.94 9.65 13.87
CA ILE A 69 1.62 8.66 14.72
C ILE A 69 2.41 9.36 15.84
N ALA A 70 3.11 10.46 15.52
CA ALA A 70 3.84 11.24 16.52
C ALA A 70 2.90 11.88 17.57
N GLN A 71 1.67 12.26 17.20
CA GLN A 71 0.65 12.76 18.15
C GLN A 71 0.03 11.66 19.03
N HIS A 72 0.22 10.39 18.65
CA HIS A 72 -0.32 9.22 19.36
C HIS A 72 0.80 8.40 20.03
N ASP A 73 1.90 9.03 20.44
CA ASP A 73 3.03 8.39 21.12
C ASP A 73 3.61 7.16 20.38
N GLY A 74 3.52 7.15 19.05
CA GLY A 74 3.99 6.03 18.23
C GLY A 74 2.98 4.87 18.07
N ASP A 75 1.75 5.01 18.55
CA ASP A 75 0.70 3.99 18.39
C ASP A 75 0.16 3.94 16.94
N TYR A 76 -0.48 2.82 16.61
CA TYR A 76 -1.05 2.55 15.29
C TYR A 76 -2.16 3.54 14.93
N LEU A 77 -2.30 3.83 13.64
CA LEU A 77 -3.39 4.67 13.15
C LEU A 77 -4.70 3.86 13.14
N ARG A 78 -5.76 4.44 13.71
CA ARG A 78 -7.14 3.96 13.56
C ARG A 78 -7.77 4.47 12.27
#